data_AF-A0A2E6H8P9-F1
#
_entry.id   AF-A0A2E6H8P9-F1
#
_cell.length_a   1.000
_cell.length_b   1.000
_cell.length_c   1.000
_cell.angle_alpha   90.00
_cell.angle_beta   90.00
_cell.angle_gamma   90.00
#
_symmetry.space_group_name_H-M   'P 1'
#
loop_
_entity.id
_entity.type
_entity.pdbx_description
1 polymer ?
#
loop_
_entity_poly.entity_id
_entity_poly.type
_entity_poly.pdbx_seq_one_letter_code
_entity_poly.pdbx_strand_id
1 'polypeptide(L)' 'MSKPRNYKKEYKATHGTKKGKLDRAARNKANRLKKPGRGKEVHHKNGNPRDNRPSNLSVISKKANRKKQPKRKA' A
#
# COMPACT_ATOMS: atom_id res chain seq x y z
N MET A 1 -12.55 -24.19 14.44
CA MET A 1 -12.12 -23.22 15.48
C MET A 1 -11.19 -22.19 14.85
N SER A 2 -11.63 -20.94 14.71
CA SER A 2 -10.77 -19.84 14.20
C SER A 2 -9.69 -19.54 15.23
N LYS A 3 -8.41 -19.57 14.83
CA LYS A 3 -7.29 -19.17 15.71
C LYS A 3 -7.48 -17.70 16.12
N PRO A 4 -7.31 -17.33 17.41
CA PRO A 4 -7.43 -15.94 17.84
C PRO A 4 -6.38 -15.06 17.13
N ARG A 5 -6.78 -13.85 16.71
CA ARG A 5 -5.88 -12.89 16.04
C ARG A 5 -4.74 -12.49 16.99
N ASN A 6 -3.50 -12.63 16.54
CA ASN A 6 -2.33 -12.25 17.31
C ASN A 6 -1.80 -10.88 16.85
N TYR A 7 -2.32 -9.82 17.47
CA TYR A 7 -1.98 -8.43 17.17
C TYR A 7 -0.48 -8.12 17.32
N LYS A 8 0.21 -8.70 18.32
CA LYS A 8 1.65 -8.49 18.54
C LYS A 8 2.47 -9.04 17.35
N LYS A 9 2.13 -10.23 16.88
CA LYS A 9 2.80 -10.87 15.72
C LYS A 9 2.56 -10.08 14.43
N GLU A 10 1.32 -9.67 14.17
CA GLU A 10 0.96 -8.87 12.98
C GLU A 10 1.66 -7.51 12.96
N TYR A 11 1.70 -6.83 14.11
CA TYR A 11 2.41 -5.58 14.26
C TYR A 11 3.92 -5.76 14.01
N LYS A 12 4.56 -6.75 14.64
CA LYS A 12 5.99 -7.03 14.47
C LYS A 12 6.35 -7.36 13.02
N ALA A 13 5.47 -8.07 12.30
CA ALA A 13 5.69 -8.44 10.91
C ALA A 13 5.60 -7.26 9.93
N THR A 14 4.76 -6.25 10.21
CA THR A 14 4.43 -5.21 9.22
C THR A 14 4.67 -3.79 9.68
N HIS A 15 4.24 -3.40 10.88
CA HIS A 15 4.24 -2.01 11.35
C HIS A 15 5.41 -1.69 12.27
N GLY A 16 5.99 -2.70 12.91
CA GLY A 16 7.20 -2.59 13.72
C GLY A 16 8.48 -2.53 12.89
N THR A 17 8.47 -3.01 11.64
CA THR A 17 9.69 -3.10 10.82
C THR A 17 10.07 -1.76 10.18
N LYS A 18 11.38 -1.48 10.09
CA LYS A 18 11.91 -0.31 9.37
C LYS A 18 11.43 -0.27 7.92
N LYS A 19 11.40 -1.43 7.25
CA LYS A 19 10.90 -1.56 5.87
C LYS A 19 9.45 -1.10 5.75
N GLY A 20 8.54 -1.64 6.58
CA GLY A 20 7.12 -1.30 6.51
C GLY A 20 6.82 0.16 6.84
N LYS A 21 7.55 0.75 7.79
CA LYS A 21 7.48 2.19 8.11
C LYS A 21 7.85 3.05 6.89
N LEU A 22 8.95 2.73 6.23
CA LEU A 22 9.42 3.46 5.06
C LEU A 22 8.49 3.27 3.84
N ASP A 23 7.96 2.07 3.62
CA ASP A 23 6.99 1.80 2.55
C ASP A 23 5.67 2.55 2.78
N ARG A 24 5.23 2.70 4.05
CA ARG A 24 4.09 3.56 4.40
C ARG A 24 4.38 5.03 4.12
N ALA A 25 5.54 5.53 4.54
CA ALA A 25 5.93 6.92 4.30
C ALA A 25 5.97 7.25 2.79
N ALA A 26 6.53 6.35 1.98
CA ALA A 26 6.62 6.54 0.54
C ALA A 26 5.23 6.55 -0.15
N ARG A 27 4.31 5.67 0.24
CA ARG A 27 2.91 5.70 -0.24
C ARG A 27 2.20 7.00 0.16
N ASN A 28 2.42 7.47 1.38
CA ASN A 28 1.84 8.74 1.84
C ASN A 28 2.36 9.92 1.03
N LYS A 29 3.66 9.94 0.68
CA LYS A 29 4.23 10.93 -0.24
C LYS A 29 3.55 10.88 -1.61
N ALA A 30 3.36 9.69 -2.18
CA ALA A 30 2.66 9.53 -3.46
C ALA A 30 1.21 10.06 -3.41
N ASN A 31 0.48 9.78 -2.32
CA ASN A 31 -0.87 10.32 -2.11
C ASN A 31 -0.89 11.85 -2.00
N ARG A 32 0.08 12.47 -1.30
CA ARG A 32 0.19 13.94 -1.25
C ARG A 32 0.52 14.56 -2.61
N LEU A 33 1.31 13.88 -3.44
CA LEU A 33 1.67 14.35 -4.77
C LEU A 33 0.49 14.28 -5.75
N LYS A 34 -0.25 13.17 -5.76
CA LYS A 34 -1.33 12.95 -6.73
C LYS A 34 -2.71 13.41 -6.24
N LYS A 35 -2.88 13.63 -4.93
CA LYS A 35 -4.12 14.08 -4.28
C LYS A 35 -5.36 13.37 -4.85
N PRO A 36 -5.41 12.02 -4.80
CA PRO A 36 -6.52 11.30 -5.39
C PRO A 36 -7.83 11.75 -4.73
N GLY A 37 -8.82 12.10 -5.56
CA GLY A 37 -10.17 12.44 -5.08
C GLY A 37 -10.89 11.22 -4.49
N ARG A 38 -12.11 11.45 -3.98
CA ARG A 38 -12.94 10.39 -3.38
C ARG A 38 -13.12 9.21 -4.35
N GLY A 39 -12.99 8.00 -3.84
CA GLY A 39 -13.16 6.76 -4.61
C GLY A 39 -11.96 6.37 -5.49
N LYS A 40 -10.89 7.18 -5.52
CA LYS A 40 -9.67 6.89 -6.26
C LYS A 40 -8.49 6.62 -5.31
N GLU A 41 -7.49 5.89 -5.80
CA GLU A 41 -6.25 5.58 -5.08
C GLU A 41 -5.05 5.75 -6.03
N VAL A 42 -3.88 6.03 -5.45
CA VAL A 42 -2.62 6.04 -6.22
C VAL A 42 -2.16 4.61 -6.46
N HIS A 43 -1.85 4.31 -7.71
CA HIS A 43 -1.33 3.03 -8.19
C HIS A 43 0.10 3.18 -8.70
N HIS A 44 0.99 2.39 -8.11
CA HIS A 44 2.38 2.20 -8.53
C HIS A 44 2.43 1.08 -9.57
N LYS A 45 2.71 1.41 -10.84
CA LYS A 45 2.67 0.46 -11.96
C LYS A 45 3.63 -0.71 -11.76
N ASN A 46 4.83 -0.44 -11.24
CA ASN A 46 5.85 -1.45 -10.95
C ASN A 46 5.67 -2.18 -9.60
N GLY A 47 4.62 -1.87 -8.84
CA GLY A 47 4.39 -2.47 -7.53
C GLY A 47 5.35 -2.06 -6.42
N ASN A 48 6.34 -1.19 -6.71
CA ASN A 48 7.29 -0.70 -5.71
C ASN A 48 6.75 0.58 -5.05
N PRO A 49 6.34 0.54 -3.76
CA PRO A 49 5.79 1.71 -3.07
C PRO A 49 6.78 2.87 -2.89
N ARG A 50 8.08 2.62 -3.11
CA ARG A 50 9.16 3.59 -2.93
C ARG A 50 9.51 4.33 -4.23
N ASP A 51 9.05 3.84 -5.37
CA ASP A 51 9.26 4.49 -6.66
C ASP A 51 8.13 5.49 -6.95
N ASN A 52 8.36 6.74 -6.55
CA ASN A 52 7.39 7.82 -6.71
C ASN A 52 7.63 8.69 -7.96
N ARG A 53 8.34 8.17 -8.97
CA ARG A 53 8.49 8.88 -10.24
C ARG A 53 7.12 9.16 -10.88
N PRO A 54 6.86 10.36 -11.44
CA PRO A 54 5.55 10.70 -11.99
C PRO A 54 5.03 9.72 -13.04
N SER A 55 5.92 9.14 -13.86
CA SER A 55 5.63 8.14 -14.89
C SER A 55 5.17 6.79 -14.32
N ASN A 56 5.60 6.44 -13.10
CA ASN A 56 5.21 5.21 -12.40
C ASN A 56 3.89 5.34 -11.64
N LEU A 57 3.48 6.57 -11.30
CA LEU A 57 2.29 6.85 -10.51
C LEU A 57 1.07 7.15 -11.39
N SER A 58 -0.01 6.41 -11.15
CA SER A 58 -1.33 6.66 -11.77
C SER A 58 -2.40 6.81 -10.70
N VAL A 59 -3.50 7.49 -11.03
CA VAL A 59 -4.67 7.56 -10.15
C VAL A 59 -5.77 6.72 -10.79
N ILE A 60 -6.17 5.65 -10.10
CA ILE A 60 -7.18 4.70 -10.59
C ILE A 60 -8.30 4.54 -9.55
N SER A 61 -9.40 3.89 -9.92
CA SER A 61 -10.46 3.60 -8.96
C SER A 61 -9.98 2.65 -7.87
N LYS A 62 -10.50 2.82 -6.65
CA LYS A 62 -10.23 1.97 -5.50
C LYS A 62 -10.45 0.48 -5.80
N LYS A 63 -11.53 0.15 -6.52
CA LYS A 63 -11.86 -1.23 -6.94
C LYS A 63 -10.78 -1.80 -7.87
N ALA A 64 -10.35 -1.01 -8.87
CA ALA A 64 -9.32 -1.44 -9.82
C ALA A 64 -7.97 -1.65 -9.12
N ASN A 65 -7.57 -0.72 -8.23
CA ASN A 65 -6.30 -0.84 -7.51
C ASN A 65 -6.27 -2.09 -6.64
N ARG A 66 -7.32 -2.32 -5.85
CA ARG A 66 -7.42 -3.49 -4.97
C ARG A 66 -7.44 -4.81 -5.73
N LYS A 67 -8.07 -4.87 -6.92
CA LYS A 67 -8.04 -6.05 -7.80
C LYS A 67 -6.64 -6.33 -8.37
N LYS A 68 -5.86 -5.28 -8.65
CA LYS A 68 -4.49 -5.38 -9.18
C LYS A 68 -3.45 -5.72 -8.12
N GLN A 69 -3.74 -5.56 -6.83
CA GLN A 69 -2.79 -5.92 -5.78
C GLN A 69 -2.59 -7.44 -5.71
N PRO A 70 -1.36 -7.90 -5.46
CA PRO A 70 -1.10 -9.33 -5.31
C PRO A 70 -1.92 -9.88 -4.13
N LYS A 71 -2.50 -11.06 -4.33
CA LYS A 71 -3.21 -11.77 -3.26
C LYS A 71 -2.23 -12.00 -2.12
N ARG A 72 -2.63 -11.64 -0.89
CA ARG A 72 -1.88 -12.03 0.30
C ARG A 72 -1.90 -13.54 0.36
N LYS A 73 -0.71 -14.18 0.43
CA LYS A 73 -0.63 -15.60 0.75
C LYS A 73 -1.20 -15.79 2.16
N ALA A 74 -2.07 -16.79 2.30
CA ALA A 74 -2.68 -17.17 3.57
C ALA A 74 -1.60 -17.67 4.55
#